data_AF-A0A917TWL2-F1
#
_entry.id   AF-A0A917TWL2-F1
#
_cell.length_a   1.000
_cell.length_b   1.000
_cell.length_c   1.000
_cell.angle_alpha   90.00
_cell.angle_beta   90.00
_cell.angle_gamma   90.00
#
_symmetry.space_group_name_H-M   'P 1'
#
loop_
_entity.id
_entity.type
_entity.pdbx_description
1 polymer ?
#
loop_
_entity_poly.entity_id
_entity_poly.type
_entity_poly.pdbx_seq_one_letter_code
_entity_poly.pdbx_strand_id
1 'polypeptide(L)'
;MFIKNYLFFILLTLLLVGCTSEDTNELKQEVKRLTVENTQLKDSKNKLETEVENFKEANTGLENEINTLKDLIEEYEDVSFNVDFNIYDEGFYIEPVLMFREDLTLEQTKNIMGKPNNVRSYIEEAHCGCEETEVNYDNASFTFQDELIKWMTLKDETFVTQRGIKVGSTKEQVIDSYGENFYPIEDGSNHEDNSINYGEKTGIRFSFAENVVSEITIWYMYE
;
A
#
# COMPACT_ATOMS: atom_id res chain seq x y z
N MET A 1 90.94 8.72 -49.41
CA MET A 1 90.77 7.42 -48.72
C MET A 1 90.45 7.55 -47.22
N PHE A 2 90.77 8.67 -46.55
CA PHE A 2 90.62 8.82 -45.09
C PHE A 2 89.19 9.04 -44.55
N ILE A 3 88.26 9.58 -45.34
CA ILE A 3 86.91 9.95 -44.86
C ILE A 3 86.01 8.72 -44.59
N LYS A 4 86.19 7.63 -45.35
CA LYS A 4 85.42 6.39 -45.14
C LYS A 4 85.77 5.67 -43.82
N ASN A 5 87.01 5.80 -43.34
CA ASN A 5 87.42 5.16 -42.08
C ASN A 5 86.90 5.92 -40.85
N TYR A 6 86.79 7.24 -40.91
CA TYR A 6 86.28 8.04 -39.80
C TYR A 6 84.77 7.86 -39.59
N LEU A 7 83.99 7.77 -40.67
CA LEU A 7 82.56 7.51 -40.58
C LEU A 7 82.27 6.12 -40.00
N PHE A 8 83.08 5.12 -40.37
CA PHE A 8 82.98 3.78 -39.80
C PHE A 8 83.31 3.76 -38.31
N PHE A 9 84.35 4.48 -37.88
CA PHE A 9 84.69 4.59 -36.46
C PHE A 9 83.61 5.32 -35.65
N ILE A 10 83.02 6.40 -36.18
CA ILE A 10 81.93 7.13 -35.50
C ILE A 10 80.68 6.25 -35.38
N LEU A 11 80.29 5.54 -36.45
CA LEU A 11 79.16 4.62 -36.43
C LEU A 11 79.40 3.44 -35.48
N LEU A 12 80.62 2.91 -35.46
CA LEU A 12 81.03 1.82 -34.56
C LEU A 12 81.08 2.28 -33.10
N THR A 13 81.55 3.50 -32.82
CA THR A 13 81.49 4.08 -31.47
C THR A 13 80.06 4.41 -31.04
N LEU A 14 79.18 4.85 -31.95
CA LEU A 14 77.75 5.05 -31.64
C LEU A 14 77.03 3.72 -31.38
N LEU A 15 77.40 2.65 -32.09
CA LEU A 15 76.91 1.28 -31.85
C LEU A 15 77.47 0.67 -30.55
N LEU A 16 78.72 1.01 -30.18
CA LEU A 16 79.38 0.49 -28.97
C LEU A 16 79.06 1.30 -27.70
N VAL A 17 78.69 2.57 -27.82
CA VAL A 17 78.33 3.47 -26.70
C VAL A 17 76.82 3.55 -26.49
N GLY A 18 76.00 3.22 -27.50
CA GLY A 18 74.55 3.48 -27.50
C GLY A 18 73.65 2.41 -26.87
N CYS A 19 74.19 1.32 -26.34
CA CYS A 19 73.39 0.31 -25.65
C CYS A 19 74.25 -0.36 -24.58
N THR A 20 74.29 0.20 -23.39
CA THR A 20 74.89 -0.53 -22.27
C THR A 20 74.02 -1.76 -21.99
N SER A 21 74.65 -2.86 -21.57
CA SER A 21 73.90 -4.09 -21.22
C SER A 21 72.86 -3.83 -20.12
N GLU A 22 73.07 -2.77 -19.33
CA GLU A 22 72.23 -2.32 -18.24
C GLU A 22 70.92 -1.71 -18.78
N ASP A 23 71.00 -0.74 -19.69
CA ASP A 23 69.83 -0.14 -20.37
C ASP A 23 69.00 -1.21 -21.10
N THR A 24 69.67 -2.19 -21.71
CA THR A 24 69.00 -3.28 -22.43
C THR A 24 68.26 -4.22 -21.47
N ASN A 25 68.76 -4.41 -20.26
CA ASN A 25 68.15 -5.26 -19.25
C ASN A 25 66.96 -4.56 -18.59
N GLU A 26 67.06 -3.26 -18.29
CA GLU A 26 65.94 -2.44 -17.80
C GLU A 26 64.78 -2.43 -18.81
N LEU A 27 65.08 -2.20 -20.09
CA LEU A 27 64.07 -2.23 -21.15
C LEU A 27 63.38 -3.59 -21.25
N LYS A 28 64.12 -4.70 -21.12
CA LYS A 28 63.56 -6.06 -21.12
C LYS A 28 62.67 -6.32 -19.91
N GLN A 29 63.03 -5.82 -18.74
CA GLN A 29 62.20 -5.94 -17.54
C GLN A 29 60.90 -5.13 -17.69
N GLU A 30 60.99 -3.93 -18.24
CA GLU A 30 59.83 -3.07 -18.48
C GLU A 30 58.89 -3.66 -19.54
N VAL A 31 59.41 -4.22 -20.64
CA VAL A 31 58.61 -4.95 -21.62
C VAL A 31 57.90 -6.15 -20.99
N LYS A 32 58.56 -6.90 -20.10
CA LYS A 32 57.92 -8.01 -19.37
C LYS A 32 56.82 -7.51 -18.45
N ARG A 33 57.07 -6.43 -17.69
CA ARG A 33 56.09 -5.78 -16.81
C ARG A 33 54.85 -5.34 -17.59
N LEU A 34 55.05 -4.61 -18.68
CA LEU A 34 53.97 -4.14 -19.57
C LEU A 34 53.22 -5.30 -20.22
N THR A 35 53.89 -6.39 -20.57
CA THR A 35 53.22 -7.60 -21.11
C THR A 35 52.27 -8.20 -20.07
N VAL A 36 52.71 -8.33 -18.82
CA VAL A 36 51.89 -8.84 -17.71
C VAL A 36 50.69 -7.91 -17.44
N GLU A 37 50.93 -6.60 -17.38
CA GLU A 37 49.88 -5.59 -17.17
C GLU A 37 48.84 -5.62 -18.29
N ASN A 38 49.27 -5.78 -19.55
CA ASN A 38 48.37 -5.87 -20.70
C ASN A 38 47.54 -7.16 -20.67
N THR A 39 48.11 -8.29 -20.23
CA THR A 39 47.34 -9.53 -19.99
C THR A 39 46.29 -9.32 -18.89
N GLN A 40 46.65 -8.71 -17.77
CA GLN A 40 45.71 -8.43 -16.67
C GLN A 40 44.58 -7.47 -17.08
N LEU A 41 44.89 -6.45 -17.88
CA LEU A 41 43.90 -5.53 -18.45
C LEU A 41 42.95 -6.26 -19.40
N LYS A 42 43.46 -7.18 -20.23
CA LYS A 42 42.64 -7.99 -21.13
C LYS A 42 41.68 -8.90 -20.35
N ASP A 43 42.16 -9.54 -19.29
CA ASP A 43 41.33 -10.39 -18.43
C ASP A 43 40.25 -9.58 -17.70
N SER A 44 40.62 -8.40 -17.19
CA SER A 44 39.68 -7.46 -16.54
C SER A 44 38.62 -6.95 -17.53
N LYS A 45 39.02 -6.64 -18.77
CA LYS A 45 38.10 -6.26 -19.84
C LYS A 45 37.08 -7.37 -20.12
N ASN A 46 37.55 -8.60 -20.31
CA ASN A 46 36.67 -9.73 -20.58
C ASN A 46 35.67 -9.97 -19.41
N LYS A 47 36.14 -9.83 -18.16
CA LYS A 47 35.27 -9.95 -16.99
C LYS A 47 34.18 -8.87 -16.97
N LEU A 48 34.54 -7.62 -17.25
CA LEU A 48 33.59 -6.51 -17.33
C LEU A 48 32.58 -6.69 -18.47
N GLU A 49 33.00 -7.20 -19.63
CA GLU A 49 32.10 -7.51 -20.74
C GLU A 49 31.05 -8.56 -20.34
N THR A 50 31.44 -9.60 -19.60
CA THR A 50 30.52 -10.60 -19.05
C THR A 50 29.55 -9.99 -18.02
N GLU A 51 30.04 -9.16 -17.11
CA GLU A 51 29.18 -8.49 -16.11
C GLU A 51 28.15 -7.57 -16.79
N VAL A 52 28.55 -6.82 -17.83
CA VAL A 52 27.63 -5.99 -18.62
C VAL A 52 26.55 -6.82 -19.28
N GLU A 53 26.88 -8.00 -19.82
CA GLU A 53 25.87 -8.84 -20.46
C GLU A 53 24.88 -9.41 -19.45
N ASN A 54 25.37 -9.88 -18.29
CA ASN A 54 24.49 -10.33 -17.19
C ASN A 54 23.55 -9.21 -16.72
N PHE A 55 24.02 -7.95 -16.65
CA PHE A 55 23.16 -6.82 -16.29
C PHE A 55 22.07 -6.53 -17.32
N LYS A 56 22.35 -6.69 -18.63
CA LYS A 56 21.32 -6.53 -19.67
C LYS A 56 20.24 -7.61 -19.58
N GLU A 57 20.63 -8.85 -19.33
CA GLU A 57 19.69 -9.96 -19.16
C GLU A 57 18.79 -9.70 -17.94
N ALA A 58 19.36 -9.30 -16.80
CA ALA A 58 18.60 -8.96 -15.61
C ALA A 58 17.63 -7.78 -15.85
N ASN A 59 18.07 -6.73 -16.57
CA ASN A 59 17.23 -5.59 -16.88
C ASN A 59 16.05 -5.98 -17.78
N THR A 60 16.28 -6.85 -18.76
CA THR A 60 15.22 -7.40 -19.62
C THR A 60 14.21 -8.22 -18.80
N GLY A 61 14.68 -9.01 -17.82
CA GLY A 61 13.82 -9.74 -16.89
C GLY A 61 12.90 -8.81 -16.09
N LEU A 62 13.46 -7.74 -15.52
CA LEU A 62 12.69 -6.73 -14.77
C LEU A 62 11.67 -6.00 -15.65
N GLU A 63 12.02 -5.66 -16.89
CA GLU A 63 11.08 -5.05 -17.84
C GLU A 63 9.87 -5.95 -18.13
N ASN A 64 10.09 -7.27 -18.25
CA ASN A 64 9.01 -8.24 -18.44
C ASN A 64 8.11 -8.36 -17.18
N GLU A 65 8.70 -8.35 -15.98
CA GLU A 65 7.94 -8.35 -14.73
C GLU A 65 7.09 -7.08 -14.60
N ILE A 66 7.64 -5.91 -14.94
CA ILE A 66 6.90 -4.63 -14.93
C ILE A 66 5.71 -4.69 -15.89
N ASN A 67 5.89 -5.23 -17.10
CA ASN A 67 4.78 -5.35 -18.05
C ASN A 67 3.71 -6.32 -17.54
N THR A 68 4.11 -7.46 -16.96
CA THR A 68 3.16 -8.41 -16.36
C THR A 68 2.34 -7.77 -15.23
N LEU A 69 2.98 -6.96 -14.38
CA LEU A 69 2.28 -6.24 -13.31
C LEU A 69 1.33 -5.17 -13.84
N LYS A 70 1.70 -4.48 -14.93
CA LYS A 70 0.80 -3.51 -15.59
C LYS A 70 -0.43 -4.20 -16.14
N ASP A 71 -0.26 -5.32 -16.83
CA ASP A 71 -1.38 -6.09 -17.39
C ASP A 71 -2.33 -6.56 -16.27
N LEU A 72 -1.78 -7.01 -15.13
CA LEU A 72 -2.59 -7.36 -13.96
C LEU A 72 -3.34 -6.15 -13.37
N ILE A 73 -2.69 -4.99 -13.26
CA ILE A 73 -3.36 -3.77 -12.77
C ILE A 73 -4.52 -3.39 -13.69
N GLU A 74 -4.31 -3.42 -15.01
CA GLU A 74 -5.37 -3.13 -15.99
C GLU A 74 -6.53 -4.13 -15.88
N GLU A 75 -6.23 -5.43 -15.67
CA GLU A 75 -7.24 -6.44 -15.38
C GLU A 75 -8.02 -6.12 -14.08
N TYR A 76 -7.35 -5.70 -13.01
CA TYR A 76 -8.02 -5.33 -11.75
C TYR A 76 -8.79 -4.00 -11.84
N GLU A 77 -8.39 -3.07 -12.69
CA GLU A 77 -9.11 -1.81 -12.93
C GLU A 77 -10.36 -2.01 -13.81
N ASP A 78 -10.31 -2.90 -14.82
CA ASP A 78 -11.45 -3.20 -15.69
C ASP A 78 -12.47 -4.16 -15.04
N VAL A 79 -12.07 -4.88 -13.99
CA VAL A 79 -13.01 -5.37 -12.98
C VAL A 79 -13.48 -4.16 -12.18
N SER A 80 -14.38 -3.37 -12.79
CA SER A 80 -15.24 -2.43 -12.08
C SER A 80 -15.72 -3.17 -10.83
N PHE A 81 -15.24 -2.73 -9.66
CA PHE A 81 -15.71 -3.13 -8.35
C PHE A 81 -17.17 -2.67 -8.23
N ASN A 82 -18.05 -3.31 -8.98
CA ASN A 82 -19.44 -3.46 -8.61
C ASN A 82 -19.46 -4.52 -7.50
N VAL A 83 -18.69 -4.26 -6.44
CA VAL A 83 -18.76 -5.01 -5.20
C VAL A 83 -20.07 -4.58 -4.63
N ASP A 84 -21.04 -5.46 -4.85
CA ASP A 84 -22.28 -5.53 -4.10
C ASP A 84 -21.91 -5.23 -2.65
N PHE A 85 -22.22 -4.02 -2.20
CA PHE A 85 -21.79 -3.53 -0.91
C PHE A 85 -22.60 -4.27 0.15
N ASN A 86 -22.04 -5.39 0.62
CA ASN A 86 -22.70 -6.25 1.58
C ASN A 86 -22.26 -5.88 3.00
N ILE A 87 -23.09 -5.13 3.72
CA ILE A 87 -22.80 -4.69 5.09
C ILE A 87 -22.85 -5.81 6.11
N TYR A 88 -23.47 -6.95 5.77
CA TYR A 88 -23.38 -8.12 6.65
C TYR A 88 -21.92 -8.59 6.80
N ASP A 89 -21.07 -8.34 5.80
CA ASP A 89 -19.64 -8.65 5.87
C ASP A 89 -18.81 -7.47 6.42
N GLU A 90 -19.42 -6.32 6.73
CA GLU A 90 -18.72 -5.16 7.29
C GLU A 90 -18.48 -5.38 8.80
N GLY A 91 -17.24 -5.69 9.15
CA GLY A 91 -16.79 -5.75 10.54
C GLY A 91 -16.37 -4.39 11.09
N PHE A 92 -16.24 -4.31 12.42
CA PHE A 92 -15.74 -3.14 13.13
C PHE A 92 -14.61 -3.52 14.07
N TYR A 93 -13.56 -2.72 14.08
CA TYR A 93 -12.52 -2.80 15.08
C TYR A 93 -12.93 -1.99 16.31
N ILE A 94 -13.04 -2.68 17.46
CA ILE A 94 -13.12 -2.06 18.78
C ILE A 94 -11.93 -2.61 19.56
N GLU A 95 -10.95 -1.74 19.82
CA GLU A 95 -9.73 -2.01 20.60
C GLU A 95 -9.27 -3.49 20.72
N PRO A 96 -8.17 -3.90 20.06
CA PRO A 96 -7.95 -4.08 18.62
C PRO A 96 -8.73 -5.27 18.01
N VAL A 97 -9.91 -5.62 18.52
CA VAL A 97 -10.65 -6.80 18.10
C VAL A 97 -11.58 -6.46 16.94
N LEU A 98 -11.46 -7.20 15.83
CA LEU A 98 -12.46 -7.18 14.76
C LEU A 98 -13.70 -7.93 15.24
N MET A 99 -14.85 -7.27 15.22
CA MET A 99 -16.13 -7.84 15.58
C MET A 99 -17.11 -7.73 14.44
N PHE A 100 -17.87 -8.79 14.24
CA PHE A 100 -19.00 -8.82 13.34
C PHE A 100 -20.29 -8.62 14.12
N ARG A 101 -21.38 -8.39 13.39
CA ARG A 101 -22.71 -8.20 13.97
C ARG A 101 -23.10 -9.34 14.92
N GLU A 102 -22.80 -10.57 14.52
CA GLU A 102 -23.11 -11.81 15.24
C GLU A 102 -22.32 -11.94 16.55
N ASP A 103 -21.20 -11.23 16.67
CA ASP A 103 -20.36 -11.20 17.87
C ASP A 103 -20.82 -10.15 18.91
N LEU A 104 -21.84 -9.35 18.57
CA LEU A 104 -22.30 -8.24 19.37
C LEU A 104 -23.71 -8.51 19.93
N THR A 105 -23.84 -9.47 20.85
CA THR A 105 -25.05 -9.61 21.65
C THR A 105 -25.18 -8.48 22.68
N LEU A 106 -26.36 -8.33 23.30
CA LEU A 106 -26.60 -7.38 24.39
C LEU A 106 -25.60 -7.57 25.56
N GLU A 107 -25.30 -8.81 25.91
CA GLU A 107 -24.36 -9.11 27.00
C GLU A 107 -22.92 -8.76 26.60
N GLN A 108 -22.49 -9.18 25.40
CA GLN A 108 -21.15 -8.85 24.89
C GLN A 108 -20.94 -7.34 24.79
N THR A 109 -21.93 -6.60 24.30
CA THR A 109 -21.87 -5.13 24.21
C THR A 109 -21.67 -4.51 25.59
N LYS A 110 -22.38 -4.97 26.63
CA LYS A 110 -22.16 -4.52 28.02
C LYS A 110 -20.79 -4.90 28.56
N ASN A 111 -20.26 -6.06 28.18
CA ASN A 111 -18.93 -6.49 28.61
C ASN A 111 -17.82 -5.64 27.98
N ILE A 112 -17.98 -5.25 26.71
CA ILE A 112 -17.01 -4.46 25.95
C ILE A 112 -17.09 -2.98 26.34
N MET A 113 -18.29 -2.41 26.30
CA MET A 113 -18.53 -0.97 26.50
C MET A 113 -18.67 -0.59 27.98
N GLY A 114 -18.77 -1.58 28.87
CA GLY A 114 -19.02 -1.38 30.28
C GLY A 114 -20.49 -1.06 30.61
N LYS A 115 -20.69 -0.34 31.72
CA LYS A 115 -22.03 -0.06 32.24
C LYS A 115 -22.74 0.99 31.38
N PRO A 116 -23.94 0.71 30.84
CA PRO A 116 -24.69 1.69 30.06
C PRO A 116 -25.29 2.79 30.93
N ASN A 117 -25.50 3.95 30.32
CA ASN A 117 -26.20 5.10 30.91
C ASN A 117 -27.70 4.83 31.04
N ASN A 118 -28.27 4.18 30.02
CA ASN A 118 -29.69 3.88 29.96
C ASN A 118 -29.91 2.56 29.21
N VAL A 119 -30.88 1.78 29.66
CA VAL A 119 -31.41 0.62 28.95
C VAL A 119 -32.92 0.75 28.94
N ARG A 120 -33.52 0.64 27.75
CA ARG A 120 -34.97 0.73 27.56
C ARG A 120 -35.42 -0.39 26.64
N SER A 121 -36.50 -1.08 27.03
CA SER A 121 -37.18 -2.04 26.15
C SER A 121 -38.55 -1.51 25.76
N TYR A 122 -38.94 -1.72 24.51
CA TYR A 122 -40.23 -1.27 23.96
C TYR A 122 -40.67 -2.17 22.81
N ILE A 123 -41.96 -2.10 22.45
CA ILE A 123 -42.50 -2.78 21.28
C ILE A 123 -42.52 -1.80 20.11
N GLU A 124 -41.88 -2.15 19.00
CA GLU A 124 -41.86 -1.33 17.79
C GLU A 124 -43.18 -1.52 17.01
N GLU A 125 -44.12 -0.60 17.16
CA GLU A 125 -45.44 -0.69 16.53
C GLU A 125 -45.44 -0.47 15.01
N ALA A 126 -44.40 0.15 14.46
CA ALA A 126 -44.37 0.61 13.06
C ALA A 126 -43.99 -0.47 12.04
N HIS A 127 -43.19 -1.48 12.42
CA HIS A 127 -42.63 -2.44 11.48
C HIS A 127 -43.01 -3.90 11.79
N CYS A 128 -42.60 -4.45 12.94
CA CYS A 128 -42.84 -5.86 13.27
C CYS A 128 -43.67 -6.15 14.53
N GLY A 129 -43.97 -5.17 15.38
CA GLY A 129 -44.52 -5.47 16.72
C GLY A 129 -43.56 -6.30 17.59
N CYS A 130 -42.28 -6.26 17.23
CA CYS A 130 -41.16 -6.94 17.85
C CYS A 130 -40.71 -6.17 19.10
N GLU A 131 -40.21 -6.90 20.10
CA GLU A 131 -39.58 -6.27 21.27
C GLU A 131 -38.16 -5.85 20.91
N GLU A 132 -37.86 -4.58 21.15
CA GLU A 132 -36.53 -4.02 20.99
C GLU A 132 -35.97 -3.61 22.32
N THR A 133 -34.65 -3.71 22.45
CA THR A 133 -33.91 -3.17 23.59
C THR A 133 -32.87 -2.18 23.10
N GLU A 134 -33.02 -0.93 23.51
CA GLU A 134 -32.09 0.15 23.27
C GLU A 134 -31.14 0.29 24.47
N VAL A 135 -29.85 0.38 24.18
CA VAL A 135 -28.77 0.55 25.15
C VAL A 135 -27.96 1.78 24.77
N ASN A 136 -27.86 2.73 25.69
CA ASN A 136 -27.21 4.01 25.45
C ASN A 136 -25.96 4.18 26.33
N TYR A 137 -24.89 4.68 25.72
CA TYR A 137 -23.62 5.09 26.30
C TYR A 137 -23.37 6.58 25.99
N ASP A 138 -22.27 7.14 26.47
CA ASP A 138 -21.95 8.56 26.21
C ASP A 138 -21.70 8.81 24.71
N ASN A 139 -20.97 7.91 24.05
CA ASN A 139 -20.56 8.04 22.65
C ASN A 139 -21.07 6.90 21.75
N ALA A 140 -22.03 6.11 22.20
CA ALA A 140 -22.58 5.03 21.39
C ALA A 140 -24.02 4.68 21.80
N SER A 141 -24.80 4.17 20.86
CA SER A 141 -26.08 3.53 21.13
C SER A 141 -26.26 2.28 20.28
N PHE A 142 -26.95 1.30 20.84
CA PHE A 142 -27.20 0.00 20.23
C PHE A 142 -28.65 -0.37 20.44
N THR A 143 -29.33 -0.80 19.38
CA THR A 143 -30.68 -1.34 19.43
C THR A 143 -30.64 -2.80 19.04
N PHE A 144 -31.15 -3.65 19.92
CA PHE A 144 -31.20 -5.10 19.75
C PHE A 144 -32.63 -5.55 19.48
N GLN A 145 -32.78 -6.51 18.58
CA GLN A 145 -33.99 -7.27 18.33
C GLN A 145 -33.60 -8.75 18.33
N ASP A 146 -34.30 -9.57 19.12
CA ASP A 146 -34.01 -11.01 19.25
C ASP A 146 -32.52 -11.30 19.56
N GLU A 147 -31.93 -10.53 20.49
CA GLU A 147 -30.52 -10.58 20.93
C GLU A 147 -29.46 -10.11 19.91
N LEU A 148 -29.86 -9.83 18.66
CA LEU A 148 -28.98 -9.35 17.60
C LEU A 148 -29.09 -7.84 17.43
N ILE A 149 -27.98 -7.19 17.05
CA ILE A 149 -28.01 -5.77 16.69
C ILE A 149 -28.89 -5.56 15.46
N LYS A 150 -29.87 -4.67 15.59
CA LYS A 150 -30.67 -4.11 14.50
C LYS A 150 -30.11 -2.75 14.06
N TRP A 151 -29.66 -1.94 15.02
CA TRP A 151 -29.18 -0.58 14.76
C TRP A 151 -28.04 -0.25 15.71
N MET A 152 -27.00 0.42 15.23
CA MET A 152 -25.99 1.02 16.09
C MET A 152 -25.57 2.40 15.61
N THR A 153 -25.20 3.24 16.56
CA THR A 153 -24.70 4.60 16.30
C THR A 153 -23.46 4.84 17.14
N LEU A 154 -22.39 5.28 16.49
CA LEU A 154 -21.05 5.38 17.03
C LEU A 154 -20.55 6.82 16.88
N LYS A 155 -20.13 7.43 17.99
CA LYS A 155 -19.57 8.79 18.08
C LYS A 155 -18.17 8.81 18.67
N ASP A 156 -17.62 7.62 18.94
CA ASP A 156 -16.31 7.44 19.56
C ASP A 156 -15.25 7.14 18.49
N GLU A 157 -14.08 7.76 18.63
CA GLU A 157 -12.95 7.61 17.68
C GLU A 157 -12.22 6.27 17.77
N THR A 158 -12.51 5.47 18.81
CA THR A 158 -11.93 4.14 19.01
C THR A 158 -12.51 3.09 18.06
N PHE A 159 -13.68 3.37 17.48
CA PHE A 159 -14.33 2.48 16.51
C PHE A 159 -13.82 2.77 15.11
N VAL A 160 -13.34 1.73 14.43
CA VAL A 160 -12.89 1.83 13.04
C VAL A 160 -13.62 0.80 12.21
N THR A 161 -14.21 1.21 11.10
CA THR A 161 -14.80 0.27 10.13
C THR A 161 -13.72 -0.62 9.52
N GLN A 162 -14.10 -1.77 8.95
CA GLN A 162 -13.15 -2.65 8.27
C GLN A 162 -12.38 -1.95 7.14
N ARG A 163 -12.99 -0.91 6.55
CA ARG A 163 -12.40 -0.05 5.51
C ARG A 163 -11.64 1.17 6.04
N GLY A 164 -11.35 1.21 7.34
CA GLY A 164 -10.47 2.19 7.95
C GLY A 164 -11.12 3.55 8.28
N ILE A 165 -12.45 3.66 8.19
CA ILE A 165 -13.15 4.92 8.51
C ILE A 165 -13.52 4.95 10.00
N LYS A 166 -13.41 6.12 10.60
CA LYS A 166 -13.77 6.36 12.01
C LYS A 166 -14.34 7.75 12.20
N VAL A 167 -14.86 8.02 13.39
CA VAL A 167 -15.18 9.40 13.79
C VAL A 167 -13.91 10.24 13.72
N GLY A 168 -13.99 11.39 13.04
CA GLY A 168 -12.83 12.22 12.71
C GLY A 168 -12.27 12.04 11.28
N SER A 169 -12.68 11.01 10.53
CA SER A 169 -12.32 10.87 9.11
C SER A 169 -12.94 11.97 8.25
N THR A 170 -12.32 12.34 7.13
CA THR A 170 -12.87 13.34 6.20
C THR A 170 -13.89 12.72 5.25
N LYS A 171 -14.77 13.55 4.66
CA LYS A 171 -15.69 13.12 3.59
C LYS A 171 -14.96 12.49 2.40
N GLU A 172 -13.79 13.03 2.02
CA GLU A 172 -12.94 12.49 0.97
C GLU A 172 -12.46 11.07 1.30
N GLN A 173 -11.97 10.84 2.52
CA GLN A 173 -11.56 9.50 2.97
C GLN A 173 -12.70 8.49 2.91
N VAL A 174 -13.92 8.89 3.27
CA VAL A 174 -15.10 8.01 3.17
C VAL A 174 -15.35 7.60 1.72
N ILE A 175 -15.33 8.56 0.80
CA ILE A 175 -15.56 8.32 -0.63
C ILE A 175 -14.46 7.45 -1.21
N ASP A 176 -13.19 7.67 -0.84
CA ASP A 176 -12.07 6.84 -1.28
C ASP A 176 -12.20 5.39 -0.79
N SER A 177 -12.67 5.18 0.44
CA SER A 177 -12.80 3.83 1.03
C SER A 177 -14.05 3.07 0.57
N TYR A 178 -15.17 3.75 0.34
CA TYR A 178 -16.47 3.12 0.05
C TYR A 178 -16.97 3.35 -1.38
N GLY A 179 -16.33 4.22 -2.15
CA GLY A 179 -16.67 4.55 -3.53
C GLY A 179 -17.68 5.70 -3.67
N GLU A 180 -17.92 6.10 -4.92
CA GLU A 180 -18.81 7.22 -5.27
C GLU A 180 -20.30 6.85 -5.35
N ASN A 181 -20.64 5.56 -5.24
CA ASN A 181 -22.01 5.03 -5.37
C ASN A 181 -22.85 5.20 -4.09
N PHE A 182 -22.73 6.33 -3.41
CA PHE A 182 -23.57 6.67 -2.28
C PHE A 182 -24.83 7.42 -2.72
N TYR A 183 -25.88 7.36 -1.90
CA TYR A 183 -27.07 8.17 -2.13
C TYR A 183 -27.28 9.18 -0.99
N PRO A 184 -27.61 10.44 -1.31
CA PRO A 184 -28.03 11.42 -0.31
C PRO A 184 -29.39 11.04 0.25
N ILE A 185 -29.68 11.45 1.49
CA ILE A 185 -31.01 11.26 2.10
C ILE A 185 -31.97 12.27 1.44
N GLU A 186 -32.89 11.81 0.60
CA GLU A 186 -33.97 12.64 0.01
C GLU A 186 -35.12 12.94 1.02
N ASP A 187 -34.90 12.74 2.31
CA ASP A 187 -35.93 12.99 3.31
C ASP A 187 -35.90 14.49 3.61
N GLY A 188 -36.73 15.25 2.88
CA GLY A 188 -36.77 16.72 2.65
C GLY A 188 -36.72 17.69 3.85
N SER A 189 -36.15 17.27 4.97
CA SER A 189 -35.35 18.09 5.87
C SER A 189 -34.05 18.55 5.17
N ASN A 190 -33.67 19.81 5.33
CA ASN A 190 -32.49 20.46 4.70
C ASN A 190 -31.11 19.88 5.13
N HIS A 191 -30.93 18.56 5.16
CA HIS A 191 -29.73 17.87 5.60
C HIS A 191 -29.01 17.10 4.48
N GLU A 192 -29.40 17.32 3.21
CA GLU A 192 -28.88 16.61 2.02
C GLU A 192 -27.33 16.65 1.89
N ASP A 193 -26.65 17.64 2.50
CA ASP A 193 -25.19 17.76 2.39
C ASP A 193 -24.38 17.11 3.53
N ASN A 194 -25.02 16.77 4.65
CA ASN A 194 -24.31 16.41 5.89
C ASN A 194 -24.26 14.90 6.15
N SER A 195 -24.65 14.04 5.21
CA SER A 195 -24.40 12.60 5.36
C SER A 195 -24.20 11.88 4.02
N ILE A 196 -23.57 10.71 4.09
CA ILE A 196 -23.35 9.78 2.99
C ILE A 196 -23.91 8.43 3.43
N ASN A 197 -24.71 7.77 2.58
CA ASN A 197 -25.27 6.44 2.86
C ASN A 197 -24.78 5.43 1.83
N TYR A 198 -24.48 4.23 2.31
CA TYR A 198 -24.20 3.06 1.48
C TYR A 198 -25.11 1.91 1.92
N GLY A 199 -25.61 1.13 0.96
CA GLY A 199 -26.53 0.01 1.18
C GLY A 199 -27.99 0.44 1.36
N GLU A 200 -28.95 -0.43 1.05
CA GLU A 200 -30.39 -0.11 1.09
C GLU A 200 -31.05 -0.54 2.41
N LYS A 201 -31.52 -1.80 2.48
CA LYS A 201 -32.17 -2.37 3.67
C LYS A 201 -31.21 -2.56 4.83
N THR A 202 -29.98 -2.97 4.52
CA THR A 202 -28.88 -2.99 5.47
C THR A 202 -27.89 -1.95 4.95
N GLY A 203 -27.56 -0.99 5.81
CA GLY A 203 -26.84 0.20 5.40
C GLY A 203 -25.85 0.74 6.44
N ILE A 204 -24.95 1.60 5.98
CA ILE A 204 -24.08 2.42 6.80
C ILE A 204 -24.24 3.88 6.37
N ARG A 205 -24.26 4.77 7.35
CA ARG A 205 -24.35 6.20 7.17
C ARG A 205 -23.20 6.85 7.90
N PHE A 206 -22.54 7.76 7.20
CA PHE A 206 -21.56 8.67 7.76
C PHE A 206 -22.21 10.04 7.83
N SER A 207 -22.44 10.55 9.05
CA SER A 207 -22.87 11.93 9.27
C SER A 207 -21.66 12.83 9.44
N PHE A 208 -21.71 14.03 8.88
CA PHE A 208 -20.60 14.98 8.85
C PHE A 208 -20.93 16.28 9.59
N ALA A 209 -19.95 16.79 10.32
CA ALA A 209 -19.87 18.17 10.80
C ALA A 209 -18.60 18.79 10.21
N GLU A 210 -18.74 19.91 9.49
CA GLU A 210 -17.59 20.61 8.86
C GLU A 210 -16.71 19.68 7.98
N ASN A 211 -17.32 18.80 7.19
CA ASN A 211 -16.67 17.78 6.33
C ASN A 211 -15.89 16.68 7.06
N VAL A 212 -16.09 16.54 8.37
CA VAL A 212 -15.50 15.50 9.21
C VAL A 212 -16.60 14.59 9.75
N VAL A 213 -16.39 13.28 9.72
CA VAL A 213 -17.31 12.27 10.26
C VAL A 213 -17.52 12.56 11.74
N SER A 214 -18.74 12.92 12.12
CA SER A 214 -19.16 13.15 13.50
C SER A 214 -19.86 11.94 14.10
N GLU A 215 -20.42 11.07 13.26
CA GLU A 215 -21.22 9.93 13.67
C GLU A 215 -21.24 8.88 12.56
N ILE A 216 -21.14 7.62 12.95
CA ILE A 216 -21.30 6.46 12.07
C ILE A 216 -22.54 5.70 12.54
N THR A 217 -23.49 5.47 11.64
CA THR A 217 -24.72 4.74 11.93
C THR A 217 -24.79 3.52 11.04
N ILE A 218 -25.05 2.34 11.60
CA ILE A 218 -25.23 1.10 10.85
C ILE A 218 -26.61 0.54 11.18
N TRP A 219 -27.34 0.12 10.15
CA TRP A 219 -28.64 -0.50 10.30
C TRP A 219 -28.71 -1.83 9.56
N TYR A 220 -29.43 -2.76 10.16
CA TYR A 220 -29.71 -4.07 9.62
C TYR A 220 -31.23 -4.24 9.59
N MET A 221 -31.89 -3.78 8.52
CA MET A 221 -33.30 -4.12 8.34
C MET A 221 -33.36 -5.55 7.80
N TYR A 222 -33.94 -6.44 8.60
CA TYR A 222 -34.22 -7.81 8.20
C TYR A 222 -35.14 -7.85 6.96
N GLU A 223 -34.96 -8.88 6.14
CA GLU A 223 -35.93 -9.27 5.10
C GLU A 223 -37.23 -9.83 5.68
#